data_AF-A0A096LWU9-F1
#
_entry.id   AF-A0A096LWU9-F1
#
_cell.length_a   1.000
_cell.length_b   1.000
_cell.length_c   1.000
_cell.angle_alpha   90.00
_cell.angle_beta   90.00
_cell.angle_gamma   90.00
#
_symmetry.space_group_name_H-M   'P 1'
#
loop_
_entity.id
_entity.type
_entity.pdbx_description
1 polymer ?
#
loop_
_entity_poly.entity_id
_entity_poly.type
_entity_poly.pdbx_seq_one_letter_code
_entity_poly.pdbx_strand_id
1 'polypeptide(L)'
;IPLDMVDNSVDDMYSTCATKMEEKVKGTYLKKEMRKDFKKMWEAAKKCAEKKIKERERGDEALTKDHLQAICAYTAGGPENVYKTFNEAVRTNRTQYGSTFPFHSLHFWLTRAIQILKTSDSKCRITFRRTKSKFTGVVSKVIRFGTFTSTSVLSTLTNFGTTTCFKIRTCHGAYLKKYPKLGDREQEVLIPPYETFKIVSNDKPIKKLSDCKTVYILNSTGVQSNLDCQITEQILCLN
;
A
#
# COMPACT_ATOMS: atom_id res chain seq x y z
N ILE A 1 -18.69 7.27 0.64
CA ILE A 1 -17.49 7.10 1.48
C ILE A 1 -16.79 8.46 1.57
N PRO A 2 -16.78 9.11 2.74
CA PRO A 2 -16.03 10.35 2.94
C PRO A 2 -14.53 10.16 2.70
N LEU A 3 -13.90 11.14 2.06
CA LEU A 3 -12.44 11.27 2.04
C LEU A 3 -12.02 12.11 3.25
N ASP A 4 -11.26 11.49 4.16
CA ASP A 4 -10.80 12.06 5.42
C ASP A 4 -9.35 11.60 5.71
N MET A 5 -8.86 11.78 6.94
CA MET A 5 -7.51 11.40 7.36
C MET A 5 -7.37 9.92 7.75
N VAL A 6 -8.49 9.20 7.89
CA VAL A 6 -8.53 7.79 8.28
C VAL A 6 -7.71 7.53 9.55
N ASP A 7 -8.13 8.14 10.67
CA ASP A 7 -7.36 8.16 11.93
C ASP A 7 -7.22 6.77 12.59
N ASN A 8 -8.05 5.82 12.20
CA ASN A 8 -8.02 4.42 12.64
C ASN A 8 -7.14 3.52 11.75
N SER A 9 -6.40 4.12 10.80
CA SER A 9 -5.49 3.39 9.93
C SER A 9 -4.25 2.88 10.69
N VAL A 10 -3.83 1.67 10.36
CA VAL A 10 -2.49 1.16 10.62
C VAL A 10 -1.54 1.76 9.59
N ASP A 11 -0.74 2.73 10.02
CA ASP A 11 0.01 3.62 9.14
C ASP A 11 1.49 3.73 9.50
N ASP A 12 2.02 2.73 10.21
CA ASP A 12 3.40 2.68 10.68
C ASP A 12 4.39 2.81 9.51
N MET A 13 5.36 3.72 9.67
CA MET A 13 6.38 4.01 8.67
C MET A 13 7.69 3.28 8.94
N TYR A 14 7.88 2.77 10.15
CA TYR A 14 9.11 2.15 10.62
C TYR A 14 10.34 3.07 10.46
N SER A 15 10.18 4.37 10.66
CA SER A 15 11.18 5.38 10.27
C SER A 15 12.53 5.20 10.95
N THR A 16 12.54 4.80 12.22
CA THR A 16 13.73 4.63 13.06
C THR A 16 13.92 3.20 13.58
N CYS A 17 12.97 2.30 13.28
CA CYS A 17 12.91 0.97 13.89
C CYS A 17 12.85 -0.20 12.89
N ALA A 18 13.10 0.05 11.60
CA ALA A 18 13.00 -0.97 10.55
C ALA A 18 13.74 -2.28 10.89
N THR A 19 14.98 -2.20 11.40
CA THR A 19 15.77 -3.38 11.80
C THR A 19 15.12 -4.15 12.95
N LYS A 20 14.73 -3.46 14.02
CA LYS A 20 14.06 -4.08 15.18
C LYS A 20 12.73 -4.71 14.79
N MET A 21 11.97 -4.04 13.92
CA MET A 21 10.70 -4.58 13.43
C MET A 21 10.92 -5.79 12.51
N GLU A 22 11.97 -5.80 11.68
CA GLU A 22 12.32 -6.97 10.87
C GLU A 22 12.62 -8.20 11.73
N GLU A 23 13.41 -8.04 12.79
CA GLU A 23 13.69 -9.10 13.77
C GLU A 23 12.41 -9.61 14.42
N LYS A 24 11.52 -8.70 14.84
CA LYS A 24 10.23 -9.06 15.45
C LYS A 24 9.31 -9.77 14.46
N VAL A 25 9.28 -9.35 13.19
CA VAL A 25 8.52 -9.98 12.12
C VAL A 25 9.00 -11.40 11.87
N LYS A 26 10.31 -11.61 11.68
CA LYS A 26 10.89 -12.94 11.44
C LYS A 26 10.82 -13.85 12.66
N GLY A 27 11.09 -13.29 13.84
CA GLY A 27 11.17 -14.02 15.10
C GLY A 27 9.81 -14.41 15.66
N THR A 28 8.80 -13.54 15.50
CA THR A 28 7.52 -13.64 16.20
C THR A 28 6.31 -13.55 15.27
N TYR A 29 6.10 -12.43 14.56
CA TYR A 29 4.82 -12.19 13.87
C TYR A 29 4.57 -13.18 12.76
N LEU A 30 5.53 -13.39 11.86
CA LEU A 30 5.35 -14.28 10.72
C LEU A 30 5.01 -15.70 11.20
N LYS A 31 5.73 -16.21 12.21
CA LYS A 31 5.45 -17.53 12.79
C LYS A 31 4.02 -17.63 13.35
N LYS A 32 3.54 -16.61 14.04
CA LYS A 32 2.18 -16.56 14.60
C LYS A 32 1.09 -16.39 13.54
N GLU A 33 1.39 -15.65 12.47
CA GLU A 33 0.47 -15.33 11.38
C GLU A 33 0.37 -16.47 10.35
N MET A 34 1.37 -17.36 10.26
CA MET A 34 1.41 -18.52 9.34
C MET A 34 0.41 -19.63 9.69
N ARG A 35 -0.87 -19.28 9.71
CA ARG A 35 -2.04 -20.13 9.91
C ARG A 35 -3.21 -19.67 9.02
N LYS A 36 -4.20 -20.54 8.83
CA LYS A 36 -5.45 -20.25 8.10
C LYS A 36 -5.17 -19.55 6.76
N ASP A 37 -5.86 -18.45 6.47
CA ASP A 37 -5.85 -17.77 5.18
C ASP A 37 -4.54 -17.02 4.92
N PHE A 38 -3.88 -16.49 5.96
CA PHE A 38 -2.57 -15.87 5.80
C PHE A 38 -1.54 -16.89 5.30
N LYS A 39 -1.53 -18.11 5.87
CA LYS A 39 -0.64 -19.19 5.40
C LYS A 39 -0.87 -19.51 3.93
N LYS A 40 -2.13 -19.72 3.53
CA LYS A 40 -2.50 -20.03 2.13
C LYS A 40 -2.02 -18.95 1.17
N MET A 41 -2.33 -17.69 1.48
CA MET A 41 -1.87 -16.53 0.71
C MET A 41 -0.34 -16.50 0.60
N TRP A 42 0.36 -16.58 1.74
CA TRP A 42 1.81 -16.43 1.78
C TRP A 42 2.48 -17.55 0.99
N GLU A 43 2.06 -18.81 1.16
CA GLU A 43 2.59 -19.96 0.42
C GLU A 43 2.30 -19.88 -1.08
N ALA A 44 1.10 -19.43 -1.48
CA ALA A 44 0.74 -19.24 -2.88
C ALA A 44 1.61 -18.17 -3.59
N ALA A 45 2.12 -17.20 -2.84
CA ALA A 45 3.02 -16.16 -3.35
C ALA A 45 4.48 -16.63 -3.50
N LYS A 46 4.88 -17.75 -2.88
CA LYS A 46 6.28 -18.22 -2.85
C LYS A 46 6.89 -18.42 -4.24
N LYS A 47 6.20 -19.13 -5.14
CA LYS A 47 6.67 -19.36 -6.52
C LYS A 47 6.83 -18.05 -7.30
N CYS A 48 5.95 -17.08 -7.05
CA CYS A 48 6.06 -15.75 -7.65
C CYS A 48 7.34 -15.06 -7.15
N ALA A 49 7.56 -15.01 -5.84
CA ALA A 49 8.75 -14.40 -5.25
C ALA A 49 10.07 -15.02 -5.74
N GLU A 50 10.11 -16.35 -5.86
CA GLU A 50 11.27 -17.10 -6.37
C GLU A 50 11.63 -16.77 -7.82
N LYS A 51 10.61 -16.44 -8.63
CA LYS A 51 10.82 -15.91 -9.97
C LYS A 51 11.28 -14.45 -9.90
N LYS A 52 10.60 -13.60 -9.13
CA LYS A 52 10.85 -12.16 -9.07
C LYS A 52 12.23 -11.79 -8.52
N ILE A 53 12.77 -12.57 -7.58
CA ILE A 53 14.10 -12.28 -7.01
C ILE A 53 15.22 -12.38 -8.07
N LYS A 54 15.05 -13.25 -9.07
CA LYS A 54 15.96 -13.41 -10.21
C LYS A 54 15.77 -12.35 -11.28
N GLU A 55 14.60 -11.70 -11.29
CA GLU A 55 14.23 -10.66 -12.24
C GLU A 55 14.54 -9.26 -11.73
N ARG A 56 15.14 -9.11 -10.54
CA ARG A 56 15.43 -7.79 -9.96
C ARG A 56 16.19 -6.89 -10.93
N GLU A 57 15.74 -5.66 -11.03
CA GLU A 57 16.38 -4.64 -11.84
C GLU A 57 17.53 -3.98 -11.06
N ARG A 58 18.47 -3.37 -11.79
CA ARG A 58 19.55 -2.59 -11.20
C ARG A 58 18.97 -1.49 -10.31
N GLY A 59 19.49 -1.37 -9.10
CA GLY A 59 19.00 -0.43 -8.08
C GLY A 59 17.98 -1.03 -7.11
N ASP A 60 17.46 -2.24 -7.36
CA ASP A 60 16.50 -2.90 -6.47
C ASP A 60 17.13 -4.04 -5.64
N GLU A 61 18.47 -4.06 -5.50
CA GLU A 61 19.22 -5.16 -4.87
C GLU A 61 18.87 -5.35 -3.40
N ALA A 62 18.35 -4.32 -2.73
CA ALA A 62 17.87 -4.38 -1.36
C ALA A 62 16.53 -5.13 -1.20
N LEU A 63 15.77 -5.36 -2.28
CA LEU A 63 14.55 -6.16 -2.21
C LEU A 63 14.88 -7.63 -1.93
N THR A 64 14.60 -8.08 -0.71
CA THR A 64 14.70 -9.50 -0.33
C THR A 64 13.54 -10.33 -0.89
N LYS A 65 13.64 -11.67 -0.74
CA LYS A 65 12.55 -12.58 -1.11
C LYS A 65 11.25 -12.28 -0.35
N ASP A 66 11.32 -11.88 0.92
CA ASP A 66 10.14 -11.56 1.73
C ASP A 66 9.41 -10.31 1.21
N HIS A 67 10.14 -9.27 0.80
CA HIS A 67 9.57 -8.09 0.14
C HIS A 67 8.81 -8.47 -1.14
N LEU A 68 9.44 -9.28 -2.00
CA LEU A 68 8.84 -9.70 -3.25
C LEU A 68 7.65 -10.65 -3.04
N GLN A 69 7.71 -11.49 -2.00
CA GLN A 69 6.59 -12.36 -1.63
C GLN A 69 5.40 -11.56 -1.12
N ALA A 70 5.64 -10.50 -0.34
CA ALA A 70 4.61 -9.56 0.08
C ALA A 70 3.95 -8.84 -1.11
N ILE A 71 4.74 -8.34 -2.08
CA ILE A 71 4.22 -7.76 -3.33
C ILE A 71 3.37 -8.79 -4.09
N CYS A 72 3.91 -9.99 -4.31
CA CYS A 72 3.20 -11.07 -5.01
C CYS A 72 1.90 -11.46 -4.31
N ALA A 73 1.89 -11.49 -2.97
CA ALA A 73 0.73 -11.83 -2.17
C ALA A 73 -0.36 -10.75 -2.27
N TYR A 74 0.02 -9.48 -2.13
CA TYR A 74 -0.90 -8.34 -2.21
C TYR A 74 -1.53 -8.19 -3.61
N THR A 75 -0.74 -8.43 -4.66
CA THR A 75 -1.14 -8.24 -6.07
C THR A 75 -1.69 -9.50 -6.75
N ALA A 76 -1.88 -10.60 -6.01
CA ALA A 76 -2.22 -11.89 -6.60
C ALA A 76 -3.53 -11.87 -7.40
N GLY A 77 -4.49 -11.04 -6.99
CA GLY A 77 -5.88 -11.15 -7.41
C GLY A 77 -6.49 -12.52 -7.05
N GLY A 78 -7.81 -12.67 -7.16
CA GLY A 78 -8.46 -13.99 -7.04
C GLY A 78 -9.42 -14.18 -5.86
N PRO A 79 -9.93 -15.41 -5.66
CA PRO A 79 -11.10 -15.70 -4.82
C PRO A 79 -10.92 -15.34 -3.35
N GLU A 80 -9.69 -15.49 -2.83
CA GLU A 80 -9.34 -15.19 -1.44
C GLU A 80 -9.29 -13.67 -1.16
N ASN A 81 -9.23 -12.86 -2.23
CA ASN A 81 -9.33 -11.39 -2.20
C ASN A 81 -8.49 -10.73 -1.08
N VAL A 82 -7.28 -11.22 -0.87
CA VAL A 82 -6.52 -10.95 0.36
C VAL A 82 -6.22 -9.47 0.54
N TYR A 83 -5.95 -8.74 -0.55
CA TYR A 83 -5.77 -7.29 -0.49
C TYR A 83 -6.98 -6.58 0.12
N LYS A 84 -8.22 -7.09 -0.07
CA LYS A 84 -9.43 -6.50 0.50
C LYS A 84 -9.47 -6.70 2.02
N THR A 85 -9.27 -7.93 2.49
CA THR A 85 -9.25 -8.24 3.94
C THR A 85 -8.09 -7.53 4.64
N PHE A 86 -6.92 -7.52 4.01
CA PHE A 86 -5.76 -6.80 4.50
C PHE A 86 -6.02 -5.30 4.58
N ASN A 87 -6.48 -4.67 3.49
CA ASN A 87 -6.75 -3.23 3.48
C ASN A 87 -7.88 -2.83 4.44
N GLU A 88 -8.87 -3.69 4.67
CA GLU A 88 -9.91 -3.44 5.69
C GLU A 88 -9.30 -3.41 7.10
N ALA A 89 -8.47 -4.41 7.44
CA ALA A 89 -7.77 -4.44 8.71
C ALA A 89 -6.83 -3.23 8.86
N VAL A 90 -6.09 -2.88 7.80
CA VAL A 90 -5.23 -1.69 7.79
C VAL A 90 -6.05 -0.42 7.97
N ARG A 91 -7.26 -0.32 7.41
CA ARG A 91 -8.10 0.88 7.52
C ARG A 91 -8.64 1.13 8.94
N THR A 92 -8.86 0.06 9.71
CA THR A 92 -9.72 0.11 10.91
C THR A 92 -9.04 -0.30 12.20
N ASN A 93 -7.96 -1.09 12.16
CA ASN A 93 -7.45 -1.78 13.35
C ASN A 93 -6.27 -1.08 14.04
N ARG A 94 -6.18 0.26 13.99
CA ARG A 94 -5.14 1.01 14.71
C ARG A 94 -5.03 0.63 16.19
N THR A 95 -6.17 0.52 16.89
CA THR A 95 -6.19 0.18 18.32
C THR A 95 -5.70 -1.24 18.63
N GLN A 96 -5.76 -2.15 17.65
CA GLN A 96 -5.29 -3.53 17.76
C GLN A 96 -3.85 -3.69 17.27
N TYR A 97 -3.22 -2.63 16.77
CA TYR A 97 -1.88 -2.70 16.16
C TYR A 97 -0.84 -3.24 17.15
N GLY A 98 -0.86 -2.83 18.42
CA GLY A 98 0.04 -3.38 19.44
C GLY A 98 -0.26 -4.81 19.89
N SER A 99 -1.38 -5.41 19.47
CA SER A 99 -1.91 -6.66 20.03
C SER A 99 -2.37 -7.66 18.96
N THR A 100 -3.64 -7.60 18.57
CA THR A 100 -4.33 -8.64 17.79
C THR A 100 -4.39 -8.35 16.28
N PHE A 101 -3.75 -7.28 15.81
CA PHE A 101 -3.64 -7.01 14.38
C PHE A 101 -3.04 -8.23 13.65
N PRO A 102 -3.70 -8.76 12.60
CA PRO A 102 -3.34 -10.08 12.06
C PRO A 102 -2.36 -10.05 10.88
N PHE A 103 -1.83 -8.87 10.53
CA PHE A 103 -1.04 -8.66 9.31
C PHE A 103 0.23 -7.83 9.54
N HIS A 104 0.87 -7.91 10.71
CA HIS A 104 2.14 -7.22 10.99
C HIS A 104 3.20 -7.54 9.95
N SER A 105 3.33 -8.81 9.55
CA SER A 105 4.36 -9.23 8.60
C SER A 105 4.11 -8.64 7.22
N LEU A 106 2.87 -8.76 6.71
CA LEU A 106 2.52 -8.25 5.38
C LEU A 106 2.62 -6.72 5.33
N HIS A 107 2.14 -6.04 6.37
CA HIS A 107 2.24 -4.58 6.50
C HIS A 107 3.70 -4.10 6.48
N PHE A 108 4.56 -4.71 7.30
CA PHE A 108 5.97 -4.38 7.38
C PHE A 108 6.69 -4.58 6.04
N TRP A 109 6.55 -5.77 5.44
CA TRP A 109 7.24 -6.09 4.20
C TRP A 109 6.79 -5.23 3.02
N LEU A 110 5.49 -4.93 2.90
CA LEU A 110 5.02 -4.00 1.87
C LEU A 110 5.53 -2.58 2.09
N THR A 111 5.51 -2.08 3.33
CA THR A 111 6.02 -0.75 3.67
C THR A 111 7.48 -0.60 3.27
N ARG A 112 8.31 -1.57 3.68
CA ARG A 112 9.74 -1.58 3.34
C ARG A 112 9.99 -1.75 1.85
N ALA A 113 9.21 -2.58 1.15
CA ALA A 113 9.34 -2.75 -0.29
C ALA A 113 9.09 -1.44 -1.04
N ILE A 114 8.05 -0.68 -0.67
CA ILE A 114 7.75 0.63 -1.23
C ILE A 114 8.91 1.60 -0.96
N GLN A 115 9.41 1.65 0.28
CA GLN A 115 10.51 2.55 0.66
C GLN A 115 11.82 2.25 -0.08
N ILE A 116 12.15 0.97 -0.28
CA ILE A 116 13.31 0.53 -1.07
C ILE A 116 13.16 1.01 -2.52
N LEU A 117 12.05 0.65 -3.18
CA LEU A 117 11.77 1.04 -4.57
C LEU A 117 11.76 2.56 -4.76
N LYS A 118 11.25 3.29 -3.77
CA LYS A 118 11.20 4.76 -3.77
C LYS A 118 12.58 5.40 -3.62
N THR A 119 13.50 4.74 -2.93
CA THR A 119 14.91 5.18 -2.85
C THR A 119 15.60 5.04 -4.19
N SER A 120 15.29 3.97 -4.94
CA SER A 120 15.81 3.72 -6.28
C SER A 120 15.18 4.64 -7.35
N ASP A 121 14.00 5.19 -7.08
CA ASP A 121 13.31 6.17 -7.94
C ASP A 121 12.60 7.25 -7.12
N SER A 122 13.32 8.35 -6.87
CA SER A 122 12.85 9.48 -6.05
C SER A 122 11.76 10.33 -6.69
N LYS A 123 11.42 10.14 -7.97
CA LYS A 123 10.49 11.01 -8.71
C LYS A 123 9.05 10.87 -8.22
N CYS A 124 8.35 11.98 -8.03
CA CYS A 124 6.89 11.94 -7.88
C CYS A 124 6.24 11.53 -9.22
N ARG A 125 5.14 10.78 -9.17
CA ARG A 125 4.49 10.19 -10.34
C ARG A 125 3.02 10.56 -10.40
N ILE A 126 2.52 10.73 -11.63
CA ILE A 126 1.08 10.83 -11.88
C ILE A 126 0.54 9.42 -12.08
N THR A 127 -0.47 9.06 -11.28
CA THR A 127 -1.13 7.76 -11.32
C THR A 127 -2.64 7.94 -11.31
N PHE A 128 -3.34 6.85 -11.61
CA PHE A 128 -4.78 6.80 -11.72
C PHE A 128 -5.33 5.67 -10.86
N ARG A 129 -6.42 5.95 -10.16
CA ARG A 129 -7.19 4.93 -9.44
C ARG A 129 -8.64 5.00 -9.87
N ARG A 130 -9.20 3.86 -10.22
CA ARG A 130 -10.60 3.70 -10.65
C ARG A 130 -11.34 2.86 -9.63
N THR A 131 -12.58 3.21 -9.34
CA THR A 131 -13.38 2.51 -8.32
C THR A 131 -14.86 2.39 -8.71
N LYS A 132 -15.51 1.36 -8.17
CA LYS A 132 -16.97 1.18 -8.21
C LYS A 132 -17.69 1.90 -7.05
N SER A 133 -16.95 2.49 -6.12
CA SER A 133 -17.48 3.13 -4.92
C SER A 133 -17.69 4.63 -5.13
N LYS A 134 -18.70 5.20 -4.48
CA LYS A 134 -18.95 6.66 -4.47
C LYS A 134 -18.19 7.30 -3.31
N PHE A 135 -17.23 8.17 -3.63
CA PHE A 135 -16.53 8.98 -2.62
C PHE A 135 -17.00 10.44 -2.61
N THR A 136 -16.94 11.04 -1.43
CA THR A 136 -17.30 12.45 -1.19
C THR A 136 -16.10 13.15 -0.55
N GLY A 137 -15.55 14.15 -1.21
CA GLY A 137 -14.44 14.96 -0.73
C GLY A 137 -14.68 16.43 -1.01
N VAL A 138 -14.07 17.29 -0.18
CA VAL A 138 -14.17 18.75 -0.29
C VAL A 138 -12.84 19.27 -0.81
N VAL A 139 -12.89 20.12 -1.84
CA VAL A 139 -11.69 20.78 -2.40
C VAL A 139 -10.94 21.51 -1.29
N SER A 140 -9.61 21.53 -1.40
CA SER A 140 -8.66 22.06 -0.42
C SER A 140 -8.51 21.27 0.88
N LYS A 141 -9.34 20.24 1.14
CA LYS A 141 -9.07 19.34 2.28
C LYS A 141 -7.87 18.44 2.02
N VAL A 142 -7.13 18.18 3.09
CA VAL A 142 -6.11 17.14 3.15
C VAL A 142 -6.78 15.83 3.56
N ILE A 143 -6.44 14.77 2.86
CA ILE A 143 -6.97 13.42 3.06
C ILE A 143 -5.82 12.43 3.04
N ARG A 144 -6.12 11.22 3.47
CA ARG A 144 -5.24 10.06 3.37
C ARG A 144 -6.07 8.87 2.92
N PHE A 145 -5.48 7.95 2.17
CA PHE A 145 -6.21 6.72 1.84
C PHE A 145 -6.32 5.78 3.05
N GLY A 146 -5.33 5.81 3.94
CA GLY A 146 -5.29 5.02 5.18
C GLY A 146 -5.18 3.51 4.94
N THR A 147 -4.78 3.11 3.73
CA THR A 147 -4.52 1.73 3.32
C THR A 147 -3.43 1.72 2.26
N PHE A 148 -2.84 0.55 2.02
CA PHE A 148 -2.07 0.35 0.80
C PHE A 148 -3.01 0.54 -0.40
N THR A 149 -2.68 1.50 -1.25
CA THR A 149 -3.59 1.97 -2.29
C THR A 149 -3.00 1.69 -3.65
N SER A 150 -3.52 0.66 -4.31
CA SER A 150 -3.17 0.32 -5.69
C SER A 150 -3.67 1.42 -6.63
N THR A 151 -2.74 1.92 -7.44
CA THR A 151 -2.98 2.87 -8.53
C THR A 151 -2.22 2.39 -9.75
N SER A 152 -2.45 2.98 -10.91
CA SER A 152 -1.78 2.60 -12.16
C SER A 152 -1.25 3.83 -12.89
N VAL A 153 -0.16 3.66 -13.63
CA VAL A 153 0.24 4.66 -14.65
C VAL A 153 -0.81 4.76 -15.76
N LEU A 154 -1.56 3.69 -16.01
CA LEU A 154 -2.60 3.60 -17.02
C LEU A 154 -3.92 4.18 -16.51
N SER A 155 -4.45 5.16 -17.23
CA SER A 155 -5.79 5.71 -16.96
C SER A 155 -6.91 4.84 -17.55
N THR A 156 -6.60 3.77 -18.28
CA THR A 156 -7.53 3.00 -19.13
C THR A 156 -8.03 1.71 -18.51
N LEU A 157 -7.65 1.39 -17.27
CA LEU A 157 -8.08 0.17 -16.56
C LEU A 157 -9.54 0.28 -16.05
N THR A 158 -10.50 0.37 -16.98
CA THR A 158 -11.93 0.62 -16.72
C THR A 158 -12.62 -0.52 -15.96
N ASN A 159 -12.07 -1.72 -15.98
CA ASN A 159 -12.55 -2.90 -15.24
C ASN A 159 -12.63 -2.66 -13.71
N PHE A 160 -11.82 -1.74 -13.17
CA PHE A 160 -11.88 -1.34 -11.76
C PHE A 160 -13.04 -0.38 -11.42
N GLY A 161 -13.74 0.14 -12.43
CA GLY A 161 -14.96 0.94 -12.28
C GLY A 161 -14.84 2.38 -12.79
N THR A 162 -15.99 3.04 -12.82
CA THR A 162 -16.17 4.39 -13.37
C THR A 162 -16.97 5.30 -12.43
N THR A 163 -17.18 4.90 -11.17
CA THR A 163 -18.01 5.68 -10.24
C THR A 163 -17.24 6.84 -9.64
N THR A 164 -16.10 6.57 -8.99
CA THR A 164 -15.16 7.61 -8.61
C THR A 164 -13.78 7.22 -9.11
N CYS A 165 -13.15 8.16 -9.80
CA CYS A 165 -11.79 8.04 -10.29
C CYS A 165 -10.90 9.11 -9.65
N PHE A 166 -9.61 8.82 -9.56
CA PHE A 166 -8.61 9.70 -8.99
C PHE A 166 -7.48 9.87 -9.99
N LYS A 167 -7.04 11.12 -10.20
CA LYS A 167 -5.72 11.44 -10.74
C LYS A 167 -4.86 11.88 -9.58
N ILE A 168 -3.79 11.17 -9.32
CA ILE A 168 -3.00 11.31 -8.09
C ILE A 168 -1.57 11.66 -8.48
N ARG A 169 -1.04 12.75 -7.95
CA ARG A 169 0.40 13.01 -7.94
C ARG A 169 0.97 12.50 -6.61
N THR A 170 1.50 11.29 -6.61
CA THR A 170 2.13 10.65 -5.44
C THR A 170 3.64 10.90 -5.44
N CYS A 171 4.21 11.14 -4.26
CA CYS A 171 5.65 11.26 -4.01
C CYS A 171 6.20 10.13 -3.15
N HIS A 172 5.35 9.38 -2.43
CA HIS A 172 5.77 8.27 -1.58
C HIS A 172 5.34 6.89 -2.10
N GLY A 173 4.46 6.84 -3.10
CA GLY A 173 4.13 5.62 -3.82
C GLY A 173 5.27 5.13 -4.70
N ALA A 174 5.39 3.82 -4.82
CA ALA A 174 6.42 3.15 -5.60
C ALA A 174 5.83 2.40 -6.79
N TYR A 175 6.45 2.56 -7.96
CA TYR A 175 6.13 1.75 -9.13
C TYR A 175 6.66 0.33 -8.91
N LEU A 176 5.77 -0.66 -8.96
CA LEU A 176 6.09 -2.06 -8.65
C LEU A 176 6.77 -2.78 -9.81
N LYS A 177 6.88 -2.15 -10.99
CA LYS A 177 7.55 -2.71 -12.18
C LYS A 177 6.92 -4.07 -12.53
N LYS A 178 7.76 -5.07 -12.83
CA LYS A 178 7.35 -6.45 -13.10
C LYS A 178 7.17 -7.32 -11.86
N TYR A 179 7.32 -6.78 -10.64
CA TYR A 179 7.22 -7.58 -9.40
C TYR A 179 5.82 -8.05 -9.00
N PRO A 180 4.71 -7.41 -9.39
CA PRO A 180 3.37 -7.94 -9.14
C PRO A 180 3.19 -9.37 -9.68
N LYS A 181 2.22 -10.10 -9.13
CA LYS A 181 1.89 -11.47 -9.58
C LYS A 181 1.54 -11.52 -11.07
N LEU A 182 0.80 -10.52 -11.56
CA LEU A 182 0.41 -10.38 -12.96
C LEU A 182 1.48 -9.70 -13.83
N GLY A 183 2.68 -9.46 -13.27
CA GLY A 183 3.74 -8.71 -13.92
C GLY A 183 3.36 -7.24 -14.11
N ASP A 184 3.84 -6.64 -15.19
CA ASP A 184 3.68 -5.20 -15.45
C ASP A 184 2.38 -4.84 -16.21
N ARG A 185 1.41 -5.76 -16.29
CA ARG A 185 0.16 -5.55 -17.05
C ARG A 185 -0.65 -4.35 -16.56
N GLU A 186 -0.68 -4.15 -15.25
CA GLU A 186 -1.43 -3.08 -14.61
C GLU A 186 -0.57 -1.83 -14.37
N GLN A 187 0.74 -1.89 -14.65
CA GLN A 187 1.70 -0.83 -14.35
C GLN A 187 1.47 -0.21 -12.95
N GLU A 188 1.39 -1.10 -11.96
CA GLU A 188 0.88 -0.77 -10.63
C GLU A 188 1.88 0.13 -9.88
N VAL A 189 1.36 1.23 -9.36
CA VAL A 189 2.03 2.08 -8.36
C VAL A 189 1.29 1.92 -7.05
N LEU A 190 2.00 1.42 -6.03
CA LEU A 190 1.44 1.20 -4.72
C LEU A 190 1.76 2.37 -3.80
N ILE A 191 0.72 3.03 -3.31
CA ILE A 191 0.80 4.16 -2.39
C ILE A 191 0.73 3.63 -0.94
N PRO A 192 1.65 4.01 -0.05
CA PRO A 192 1.63 3.58 1.34
C PRO A 192 0.49 4.23 2.14
N PRO A 193 0.07 3.64 3.29
CA PRO A 193 -1.07 4.12 4.06
C PRO A 193 -0.86 5.51 4.68
N TYR A 194 0.38 5.98 4.82
CA TYR A 194 0.76 7.22 5.51
C TYR A 194 0.88 8.46 4.61
N GLU A 195 0.80 8.33 3.28
CA GLU A 195 0.93 9.49 2.38
C GLU A 195 -0.32 10.39 2.41
N THR A 196 -0.13 11.69 2.63
CA THR A 196 -1.22 12.68 2.67
C THR A 196 -1.38 13.39 1.33
N PHE A 197 -2.61 13.79 1.02
CA PHE A 197 -2.95 14.42 -0.25
C PHE A 197 -3.93 15.58 -0.06
N LYS A 198 -3.68 16.71 -0.74
CA LYS A 198 -4.67 17.78 -0.89
C LYS A 198 -5.57 17.50 -2.09
N ILE A 199 -6.89 17.63 -1.89
CA ILE A 199 -7.87 17.62 -2.99
C ILE A 199 -7.77 18.96 -3.73
N VAL A 200 -7.20 18.95 -4.93
CA VAL A 200 -6.97 20.16 -5.74
C VAL A 200 -8.24 20.56 -6.49
N SER A 201 -8.97 19.58 -6.99
CA SER A 201 -10.21 19.78 -7.74
C SER A 201 -11.05 18.51 -7.70
N ASN A 202 -12.36 18.69 -7.80
CA ASN A 202 -13.36 17.64 -7.94
C ASN A 202 -14.21 17.80 -9.22
N ASP A 203 -13.75 18.65 -10.16
CA ASP A 203 -14.53 19.09 -11.32
C ASP A 203 -14.21 18.34 -12.63
N LYS A 204 -15.20 18.36 -13.54
CA LYS A 204 -15.40 17.63 -14.82
C LYS A 204 -14.17 17.15 -15.63
N PRO A 205 -14.34 16.09 -16.46
CA PRO A 205 -13.30 15.09 -16.59
C PRO A 205 -12.12 15.55 -17.45
N ILE A 206 -10.93 15.34 -16.89
CA ILE A 206 -9.70 15.20 -17.65
C ILE A 206 -9.98 14.23 -18.82
N LYS A 207 -9.55 14.56 -20.04
CA LYS A 207 -9.74 13.74 -21.25
C LYS A 207 -9.45 12.24 -21.04
N LYS A 208 -8.53 11.91 -20.12
CA LYS A 208 -8.12 10.55 -19.74
C LYS A 208 -9.12 9.77 -18.85
N LEU A 209 -10.10 10.44 -18.24
CA LEU A 209 -11.08 9.90 -17.27
C LEU A 209 -12.51 10.39 -17.58
N SER A 210 -12.81 10.67 -18.85
CA SER A 210 -14.13 11.19 -19.31
C SER A 210 -15.30 10.28 -19.05
N ASP A 211 -15.05 9.00 -18.87
CA ASP A 211 -16.03 7.97 -18.55
C ASP A 211 -16.37 7.88 -17.05
N CYS A 212 -15.69 8.63 -16.18
CA CYS A 212 -15.90 8.60 -14.73
C CYS A 212 -17.00 9.59 -14.27
N LYS A 213 -17.91 9.13 -13.40
CA LYS A 213 -18.99 9.99 -12.84
C LYS A 213 -18.45 11.12 -11.96
N THR A 214 -17.37 10.87 -11.25
CA THR A 214 -16.68 11.87 -10.40
C THR A 214 -15.17 11.66 -10.50
N VAL A 215 -14.41 12.75 -10.62
CA VAL A 215 -12.95 12.72 -10.68
C VAL A 215 -12.38 13.61 -9.58
N TYR A 216 -11.52 13.07 -8.72
CA TYR A 216 -10.73 13.85 -7.78
C TYR A 216 -9.29 13.98 -8.27
N ILE A 217 -8.75 15.19 -8.23
CA ILE A 217 -7.34 15.46 -8.49
C ILE A 217 -6.64 15.66 -7.15
N LEU A 218 -5.66 14.81 -6.86
CA LEU A 218 -4.95 14.76 -5.59
C LEU A 218 -3.48 15.09 -5.78
N ASN A 219 -2.94 15.98 -4.95
CA ASN A 219 -1.50 16.25 -4.90
C ASN A 219 -0.95 15.83 -3.53
N SER A 220 0.12 15.04 -3.55
CA SER A 220 0.87 14.68 -2.34
C SER A 220 1.30 15.93 -1.59
N THR A 221 1.05 15.92 -0.27
CA THR A 221 1.43 16.98 0.67
C THR A 221 2.49 16.54 1.67
N GLY A 222 2.92 15.27 1.62
CA GLY A 222 3.91 14.69 2.51
C GLY A 222 3.39 13.41 3.16
N VAL A 223 3.80 13.18 4.41
CA VAL A 223 3.48 11.98 5.18
C VAL A 223 2.96 12.34 6.56
N GLN A 224 2.09 11.50 7.09
CA GLN A 224 1.65 11.54 8.48
C GLN A 224 1.37 10.11 8.92
N SER A 225 1.95 9.71 10.04
CA SER A 225 1.74 8.41 10.68
C SER A 225 1.35 8.63 12.14
N ASN A 226 0.44 7.80 12.63
CA ASN A 226 -0.03 7.80 14.01
C ASN A 226 0.57 6.65 14.84
N LEU A 227 1.34 5.76 14.19
CA LEU A 227 1.86 4.52 14.78
C LEU A 227 3.37 4.32 14.57
N ASP A 228 4.07 5.32 14.03
CA ASP A 228 5.47 5.19 13.61
C ASP A 228 6.35 4.63 14.75
N CYS A 229 6.82 3.40 14.57
CA CYS A 229 7.65 2.65 15.52
C CYS A 229 7.06 2.33 16.89
N GLN A 230 5.77 2.58 17.13
CA GLN A 230 5.12 2.44 18.44
C GLN A 230 5.32 1.05 19.09
N ILE A 231 5.26 -0.03 18.30
CA ILE A 231 5.39 -1.41 18.83
C ILE A 231 6.85 -1.76 19.23
N THR A 232 7.83 -1.03 18.70
CA THR A 232 9.25 -1.26 19.00
C THR A 232 9.77 -0.38 20.13
N GLU A 233 9.13 0.76 20.38
CA GLU A 233 9.48 1.71 21.44
C GLU A 233 8.98 1.27 22.83
N GLN A 234 7.87 0.52 22.91
CA GLN A 234 7.31 0.01 24.17
C GLN A 234 8.28 -0.88 24.99
N ILE A 235 9.39 -1.34 24.41
CA ILE A 235 10.39 -2.16 25.09
C ILE A 235 11.39 -1.31 25.89
N LEU A 236 11.59 -0.03 25.55
CA LEU A 236 12.52 0.84 26.28
C LEU A 236 12.00 1.29 27.65
N CYS A 237 10.72 1.08 27.95
CA CYS A 237 10.12 1.46 29.24
C CYS A 237 9.97 0.27 30.22
N LEU A 238 10.48 -0.91 29.88
CA LEU A 238 10.35 -2.14 30.69
C LEU A 238 11.69 -2.77 31.09
N ASN A 239 12.81 -2.08 30.86
CA ASN A 239 14.14 -2.50 31.30
C ASN A 239 14.75 -1.45 32.23
#